data_AF-A0A171B040-F1
#
_entry.id   AF-A0A171B040-F1
#
_cell.length_a   1.000
_cell.length_b   1.000
_cell.length_c   1.000
_cell.angle_alpha   90.00
_cell.angle_beta   90.00
_cell.angle_gamma   90.00
#
_symmetry.space_group_name_H-M   'P 1'
#
loop_
_entity.id
_entity.type
_entity.pdbx_description
1 polymer ?
#
loop_
_entity_poly.entity_id
_entity_poly.type
_entity_poly.pdbx_seq_one_letter_code
_entity_poly.pdbx_strand_id
1 'polypeptide(L)'
;AAVCVAKLYDINAQLVEDQGFLDQLKDLLSDSNPMVVANAVAALSEMNEASVSGSPLIEMNAQTINKLLTALNECTEWGQVFILDSLANYSPKDEREAQSICERITPRLAHANAAVVLSAVKVLMKFMEMLPADSDFVSTLTKKLAPPLVTLLSSEP
;
A
#
# COMPACT_ATOMS: atom_id res chain seq x y z
N ALA A 1 -10.82 0.58 16.81
CA ALA A 1 -10.53 -0.85 17.07
C ALA A 1 -9.17 -1.23 16.48
N ALA A 2 -8.99 -1.18 15.15
CA ALA A 2 -7.74 -1.62 14.51
C ALA A 2 -6.46 -1.00 15.09
N VAL A 3 -6.39 0.32 15.22
CA VAL A 3 -5.24 1.04 15.81
C VAL A 3 -4.97 0.63 17.27
N CYS A 4 -6.00 0.22 18.03
CA CYS A 4 -5.80 -0.24 19.40
C CYS A 4 -5.11 -1.62 19.44
N VAL A 5 -5.34 -2.47 18.43
CA VAL A 5 -4.69 -3.77 18.33
C VAL A 5 -3.19 -3.61 18.04
N ALA A 6 -2.81 -2.66 17.18
CA ALA A 6 -1.38 -2.33 16.96
C ALA A 6 -0.70 -1.87 18.26
N LYS A 7 -1.31 -0.95 19.00
CA LYS A 7 -0.79 -0.52 20.31
C LYS A 7 -0.72 -1.66 21.33
N LEU A 8 -1.65 -2.60 21.29
CA LEU A 8 -1.61 -3.77 22.16
C LEU A 8 -0.47 -4.72 21.78
N TYR A 9 -0.18 -4.84 20.48
CA TYR A 9 0.92 -5.66 19.97
C TYR A 9 2.27 -5.16 20.48
N ASP A 10 2.49 -3.84 20.48
CA ASP A 10 3.70 -3.22 21.03
C ASP A 10 3.91 -3.52 22.53
N ILE A 11 2.81 -3.68 23.28
CA ILE A 11 2.85 -3.99 24.71
C ILE A 11 2.99 -5.50 24.93
N ASN A 12 2.25 -6.32 24.19
CA ASN A 12 2.19 -7.77 24.34
C ASN A 12 1.75 -8.46 23.03
N ALA A 13 2.71 -8.73 22.16
CA ALA A 13 2.50 -9.44 20.90
C ALA A 13 1.86 -10.83 21.09
N GLN A 14 2.30 -11.59 22.10
CA GLN A 14 1.76 -12.93 22.37
C GLN A 14 0.26 -12.89 22.67
N LEU A 15 -0.21 -11.90 23.43
CA LEU A 15 -1.63 -11.75 23.73
C LEU A 15 -2.44 -11.46 22.46
N VAL A 16 -1.89 -10.68 21.52
CA VAL A 16 -2.57 -10.36 20.24
C VAL A 16 -2.73 -11.61 19.37
N GLU A 17 -1.72 -12.48 19.37
CA GLU A 17 -1.75 -13.77 18.69
C GLU A 17 -2.73 -14.75 19.37
N ASP A 18 -2.62 -14.92 20.70
CA ASP A 18 -3.44 -15.87 21.47
C ASP A 18 -4.94 -15.54 21.42
N GLN A 19 -5.28 -14.24 21.36
CA GLN A 19 -6.68 -13.79 21.27
C GLN A 19 -7.22 -13.77 19.83
N GLY A 20 -6.40 -14.10 18.82
CA GLY A 20 -6.82 -14.10 17.41
C GLY A 20 -7.13 -12.71 16.86
N PHE A 21 -6.57 -11.65 17.45
CA PHE A 21 -6.81 -10.27 16.98
C PHE A 21 -6.18 -10.01 15.60
N LEU A 22 -5.13 -10.74 15.24
CA LEU A 22 -4.56 -10.70 13.89
C LEU A 22 -5.57 -11.10 12.82
N ASP A 23 -6.35 -12.16 13.05
CA ASP A 23 -7.33 -12.63 12.09
C ASP A 23 -8.52 -11.67 12.00
N GLN A 24 -8.95 -11.10 13.13
CA GLN A 24 -9.95 -10.04 13.13
C GLN A 24 -9.49 -8.81 12.34
N LEU A 25 -8.22 -8.41 12.45
CA LEU A 25 -7.66 -7.32 11.63
C LEU A 25 -7.64 -7.65 10.13
N LYS A 26 -7.38 -8.91 9.76
CA LYS A 26 -7.45 -9.36 8.35
C LYS A 26 -8.86 -9.26 7.80
N ASP A 27 -9.86 -9.63 8.61
CA ASP A 27 -11.25 -9.55 8.18
C ASP A 27 -11.67 -8.11 7.87
N LEU A 28 -11.15 -7.14 8.64
CA LEU A 28 -11.38 -5.70 8.40
C LEU A 28 -10.81 -5.18 7.08
N LEU A 29 -9.87 -5.90 6.43
CA LEU A 29 -9.41 -5.56 5.07
C LEU A 29 -10.50 -5.80 4.01
N SER A 30 -11.58 -6.48 4.38
CA SER A 30 -12.75 -6.76 3.54
C SER A 30 -13.97 -5.92 3.94
N ASP A 31 -13.80 -4.95 4.85
CA ASP A 31 -14.88 -4.07 5.29
C ASP A 31 -15.38 -3.19 4.14
N SER A 32 -16.68 -2.88 4.15
CA SER A 32 -17.30 -2.02 3.13
C SER A 32 -16.94 -0.55 3.31
N ASN A 33 -16.44 -0.15 4.47
CA ASN A 33 -16.00 1.21 4.76
C ASN A 33 -14.50 1.37 4.46
N PRO A 34 -14.11 2.19 3.47
CA PRO A 34 -12.71 2.42 3.12
C PRO A 34 -11.85 2.94 4.29
N MET A 35 -12.44 3.69 5.23
CA MET A 35 -11.71 4.16 6.41
C MET A 35 -11.36 3.02 7.38
N VAL A 36 -12.21 2.00 7.48
CA VAL A 36 -11.91 0.81 8.29
C VAL A 36 -10.79 0.01 7.66
N VAL A 37 -10.85 -0.19 6.33
CA VAL A 37 -9.78 -0.84 5.56
C VAL A 37 -8.45 -0.11 5.73
N ALA A 38 -8.43 1.22 5.55
CA ALA A 38 -7.22 2.02 5.72
C ALA A 38 -6.62 1.90 7.12
N ASN A 39 -7.44 1.95 8.17
CA ASN A 39 -6.97 1.79 9.55
C ASN A 39 -6.46 0.38 9.84
N ALA A 40 -7.08 -0.65 9.25
CA ALA A 40 -6.60 -2.03 9.35
C ALA A 40 -5.24 -2.18 8.65
N VAL A 41 -5.08 -1.63 7.45
CA VAL A 41 -3.79 -1.62 6.73
C VAL A 41 -2.69 -0.93 7.52
N ALA A 42 -2.98 0.24 8.10
CA ALA A 42 -2.01 0.98 8.91
C ALA A 42 -1.59 0.17 10.14
N ALA A 43 -2.54 -0.36 10.90
CA ALA A 43 -2.27 -1.19 12.07
C ALA A 43 -1.43 -2.43 11.72
N LEU A 44 -1.76 -3.11 10.62
CA LEU A 44 -1.02 -4.29 10.19
C LEU A 44 0.38 -3.98 9.69
N SER A 45 0.58 -2.84 9.03
CA SER A 45 1.90 -2.40 8.57
C SER A 45 2.79 -2.05 9.77
N GLU A 46 2.27 -1.33 10.76
CA GLU A 46 2.97 -1.00 12.00
C GLU A 46 3.38 -2.27 12.78
N MET A 47 2.47 -3.24 12.91
CA MET A 47 2.78 -4.52 13.56
C MET A 47 3.83 -5.34 12.79
N ASN A 48 3.78 -5.34 11.46
CA ASN A 48 4.80 -5.99 10.64
C ASN A 48 6.20 -5.38 10.86
N GLU A 49 6.29 -4.05 11.01
CA GLU A 49 7.54 -3.35 11.29
C GLU A 49 8.05 -3.61 12.72
N ALA A 50 7.14 -3.75 13.69
CA ALA A 50 7.47 -4.08 15.08
C ALA A 50 7.84 -5.56 15.30
N SER A 51 7.52 -6.44 14.35
CA SER A 51 7.73 -7.88 14.46
C SER A 51 9.21 -8.24 14.60
N VAL A 52 9.56 -8.85 15.74
CA VAL A 52 10.95 -9.24 16.09
C VAL A 52 11.43 -10.45 15.27
N SER A 53 10.51 -11.27 14.76
CA SER A 53 10.87 -12.45 13.96
C SER A 53 11.41 -12.08 12.57
N GLY A 54 11.22 -10.84 12.12
CA GLY A 54 11.55 -10.37 10.78
C GLY A 54 10.69 -11.01 9.68
N SER A 55 9.75 -11.88 10.05
CA SER A 55 8.76 -12.45 9.13
C SER A 55 7.51 -11.58 9.13
N PRO A 56 6.92 -11.28 7.96
CA PRO A 56 5.65 -10.58 7.90
C PRO A 56 4.59 -11.38 8.67
N LEU A 57 3.96 -10.75 9.66
CA LEU A 57 2.83 -11.31 10.42
C LEU A 57 1.67 -11.65 9.50
N ILE A 58 1.58 -10.94 8.37
CA ILE A 58 0.58 -11.15 7.33
C ILE A 58 1.22 -11.07 5.96
N GLU A 59 1.18 -12.19 5.25
CA GLU A 59 1.45 -12.22 3.82
C GLU A 59 0.27 -11.58 3.06
N MET A 60 0.55 -10.48 2.37
CA MET A 60 -0.40 -9.93 1.42
C MET A 60 -0.47 -10.85 0.20
N ASN A 61 -1.66 -11.37 -0.09
CA ASN A 61 -1.92 -12.13 -1.30
C ASN A 61 -2.66 -11.26 -2.35
N ALA A 62 -2.71 -11.76 -3.59
CA ALA A 62 -3.36 -11.07 -4.71
C ALA A 62 -4.82 -10.66 -4.44
N GLN A 63 -5.57 -11.43 -3.63
CA GLN A 63 -6.96 -11.10 -3.30
C GLN A 63 -7.02 -9.86 -2.40
N THR A 64 -6.17 -9.81 -1.36
CA THR A 64 -6.05 -8.65 -0.47
C THR A 64 -5.63 -7.41 -1.27
N ILE A 65 -4.62 -7.52 -2.14
CA ILE A 65 -4.16 -6.43 -2.99
C ILE A 65 -5.30 -5.86 -3.85
N ASN A 66 -6.12 -6.73 -4.45
CA ASN A 66 -7.26 -6.29 -5.24
C ASN A 66 -8.31 -5.53 -4.41
N LYS A 67 -8.57 -5.95 -3.17
CA LYS A 67 -9.46 -5.24 -2.23
C LYS A 67 -8.89 -3.86 -1.89
N LEU A 68 -7.59 -3.79 -1.58
CA LEU A 68 -6.92 -2.52 -1.25
C LEU A 68 -6.94 -1.54 -2.42
N LEU A 69 -6.69 -2.01 -3.64
CA LEU A 69 -6.75 -1.16 -4.84
C LEU A 69 -8.19 -0.70 -5.16
N THR A 70 -9.22 -1.41 -4.68
CA THR A 70 -10.60 -0.93 -4.77
C THR A 70 -10.85 0.16 -3.73
N ALA A 71 -10.46 -0.08 -2.47
CA ALA A 71 -10.56 0.89 -1.39
C ALA A 71 -9.77 2.18 -1.66
N LEU A 72 -8.63 2.09 -2.38
CA LEU A 72 -7.79 3.23 -2.78
C LEU A 72 -8.58 4.32 -3.52
N ASN A 73 -9.63 3.97 -4.25
CA ASN A 73 -10.45 4.94 -4.99
C ASN A 73 -11.38 5.76 -4.09
N GLU A 74 -11.70 5.24 -2.91
CA GLU A 74 -12.73 5.80 -2.02
C GLU A 74 -12.14 6.27 -0.67
N CYS A 75 -10.85 6.01 -0.42
CA CYS A 75 -10.16 6.44 0.78
C CYS A 75 -9.84 7.95 0.77
N THR A 76 -9.78 8.50 1.98
CA THR A 76 -9.15 9.79 2.24
C THR A 76 -7.68 9.78 1.82
N GLU A 77 -7.08 10.96 1.68
CA GLU A 77 -5.68 11.10 1.26
C GLU A 77 -4.71 10.31 2.15
N TRP A 78 -4.91 10.35 3.48
CA TRP A 78 -4.14 9.56 4.45
C TRP A 78 -4.34 8.06 4.26
N GLY A 79 -5.58 7.62 4.01
CA GLY A 79 -5.86 6.21 3.74
C GLY A 79 -5.21 5.73 2.44
N GLN A 80 -5.16 6.58 1.41
CA GLN A 80 -4.45 6.27 0.17
C GLN A 80 -2.94 6.11 0.40
N VAL A 81 -2.33 6.97 1.21
CA VAL A 81 -0.91 6.83 1.60
C VAL A 81 -0.67 5.49 2.30
N PHE A 82 -1.46 5.14 3.33
CA PHE A 82 -1.30 3.85 4.02
C PHE A 82 -1.46 2.65 3.09
N ILE A 83 -2.44 2.68 2.19
CA ILE A 83 -2.62 1.61 1.20
C ILE A 83 -1.42 1.53 0.26
N LEU A 84 -0.98 2.64 -0.33
CA LEU A 84 0.15 2.67 -1.26
C LEU A 84 1.45 2.21 -0.59
N ASP A 85 1.69 2.63 0.65
CA ASP A 85 2.86 2.20 1.41
C ASP A 85 2.84 0.69 1.69
N SER A 86 1.66 0.15 2.00
CA SER A 86 1.50 -1.29 2.19
C SER A 86 1.69 -2.07 0.88
N LEU A 87 1.17 -1.55 -0.24
CA LEU A 87 1.40 -2.11 -1.58
C LEU A 87 2.89 -2.12 -1.95
N ALA A 88 3.67 -1.16 -1.48
CA ALA A 88 5.11 -1.14 -1.71
C ALA A 88 5.85 -2.30 -1.02
N ASN A 89 5.23 -2.98 -0.05
CA ASN A 89 5.79 -4.18 0.59
C ASN A 89 5.38 -5.48 -0.12
N TYR A 90 4.40 -5.43 -1.01
CA TYR A 90 3.99 -6.57 -1.81
C TYR A 90 5.01 -6.90 -2.91
N SER A 91 5.09 -8.18 -3.29
CA SER A 91 5.81 -8.66 -4.46
C SER A 91 4.80 -9.32 -5.41
N PRO A 92 4.46 -8.68 -6.54
CA PRO A 92 3.67 -9.30 -7.60
C PRO A 92 4.24 -10.65 -8.03
N LYS A 93 3.36 -11.58 -8.40
CA LYS A 93 3.75 -12.94 -8.81
C LYS A 93 4.36 -13.00 -10.21
N ASP A 94 3.94 -12.09 -11.08
CA ASP A 94 4.31 -12.04 -12.49
C ASP A 94 4.20 -10.62 -13.06
N GLU A 95 4.78 -10.42 -14.24
CA GLU A 95 4.78 -9.15 -14.96
C GLU A 95 3.35 -8.62 -15.20
N ARG A 96 2.40 -9.52 -15.46
CA ARG A 96 1.01 -9.17 -15.76
C ARG A 96 0.32 -8.57 -14.53
N GLU A 97 0.53 -9.14 -13.36
CA GLU A 97 0.04 -8.62 -12.10
C GLU A 97 0.69 -7.28 -11.77
N ALA A 98 2.02 -7.17 -11.90
CA ALA A 98 2.75 -5.92 -11.68
C ALA A 98 2.22 -4.79 -12.57
N GLN A 99 2.04 -5.06 -13.88
CA GLN A 99 1.50 -4.10 -14.84
C GLN A 99 0.06 -3.69 -14.46
N SER A 100 -0.82 -4.65 -14.15
CA SER A 100 -2.21 -4.38 -13.74
C SER A 100 -2.28 -3.47 -12.50
N ILE A 101 -1.42 -3.70 -11.51
CA ILE A 101 -1.36 -2.85 -10.32
C ILE A 101 -0.85 -1.45 -10.68
N CYS A 102 0.19 -1.35 -11.50
CA CYS A 102 0.74 -0.06 -11.95
C CYS A 102 -0.30 0.78 -12.70
N GLU A 103 -1.09 0.18 -13.58
CA GLU A 103 -2.18 0.85 -14.30
C GLU A 103 -3.21 1.44 -13.35
N ARG A 104 -3.59 0.70 -12.30
CA ARG A 104 -4.56 1.15 -11.29
C ARG A 104 -4.02 2.25 -10.37
N ILE A 105 -2.71 2.28 -10.12
CA ILE A 105 -2.06 3.31 -9.28
C ILE A 105 -1.75 4.58 -10.06
N THR A 106 -1.48 4.49 -11.36
CA THR A 106 -1.07 5.62 -12.22
C THR A 106 -1.93 6.89 -12.05
N PRO A 107 -3.27 6.84 -11.91
CA PRO A 107 -4.09 8.04 -11.69
C PRO A 107 -3.72 8.84 -10.43
N ARG A 108 -3.10 8.22 -9.42
CA ARG A 108 -2.65 8.90 -8.18
C ARG A 108 -1.51 9.89 -8.41
N LEU A 109 -0.81 9.81 -9.54
CA LEU A 109 0.25 10.75 -9.90
C LEU A 109 -0.25 12.19 -10.13
N ALA A 110 -1.55 12.36 -10.41
CA ALA A 110 -2.17 13.67 -10.60
C ALA A 110 -2.83 14.23 -9.33
N HIS A 111 -2.60 13.60 -8.18
CA HIS A 111 -3.22 14.00 -6.92
C HIS A 111 -2.61 15.33 -6.39
N ALA A 112 -3.43 16.16 -5.74
CA ALA A 112 -2.98 17.45 -5.20
C ALA A 112 -2.04 17.30 -3.99
N ASN A 113 -2.32 16.32 -3.13
CA ASN A 113 -1.48 16.01 -1.97
C ASN A 113 -0.19 15.28 -2.38
N ALA A 114 0.96 15.89 -2.10
CA ALA A 114 2.29 15.39 -2.42
C ALA A 114 2.60 14.02 -1.78
N ALA A 115 2.09 13.74 -0.58
CA ALA A 115 2.32 12.46 0.09
C ALA A 115 1.70 11.29 -0.70
N VAL A 116 0.50 11.49 -1.26
CA VAL A 116 -0.16 10.49 -2.12
C VAL A 116 0.67 10.26 -3.39
N VAL A 117 1.15 11.34 -4.01
CA VAL A 117 1.98 11.28 -5.23
C VAL A 117 3.28 10.51 -4.96
N LEU A 118 4.02 10.86 -3.90
CA LEU A 118 5.28 10.19 -3.56
C LEU A 118 5.09 8.71 -3.21
N SER A 119 4.02 8.37 -2.50
CA SER A 119 3.68 6.98 -2.18
C SER A 119 3.36 6.19 -3.45
N ALA A 120 2.64 6.78 -4.41
CA ALA A 120 2.37 6.17 -5.70
C ALA A 120 3.65 5.97 -6.53
N VAL A 121 4.53 6.99 -6.58
CA VAL A 121 5.83 6.91 -7.26
C VAL A 121 6.66 5.76 -6.68
N LYS A 122 6.71 5.61 -5.35
CA LYS A 122 7.44 4.51 -4.68
C LYS A 122 6.99 3.14 -5.19
N VAL A 123 5.69 2.88 -5.24
CA VAL A 123 5.15 1.59 -5.72
C VAL A 123 5.47 1.38 -7.20
N LEU A 124 5.24 2.41 -8.03
CA LEU A 124 5.48 2.34 -9.47
C LEU A 124 6.96 2.07 -9.80
N MET A 125 7.88 2.73 -9.10
CA MET A 125 9.32 2.50 -9.27
C MET A 125 9.68 1.06 -8.91
N LYS A 126 9.22 0.56 -7.76
CA LYS A 126 9.48 -0.82 -7.32
C LYS A 126 8.96 -1.85 -8.33
N PHE A 127 7.73 -1.68 -8.82
CA PHE A 127 7.13 -2.68 -9.70
C PHE A 127 7.65 -2.62 -11.13
N MET A 128 8.16 -1.47 -11.58
CA MET A 128 8.83 -1.38 -12.87
C MET A 128 10.13 -2.19 -12.95
N GLU A 129 10.82 -2.41 -11.83
CA GLU A 129 12.01 -3.30 -11.81
C GLU A 129 11.67 -4.75 -12.15
N MET A 130 10.40 -5.14 -12.02
CA MET A 130 9.91 -6.48 -12.38
C MET A 130 9.45 -6.58 -13.83
N LEU A 131 9.39 -5.47 -14.57
CA LEU A 131 8.91 -5.42 -15.94
C LEU A 131 10.09 -5.36 -16.93
N PRO A 132 9.92 -5.86 -18.17
CA PRO A 132 10.95 -5.72 -19.20
C PRO A 132 11.26 -4.24 -19.46
N ALA A 133 12.53 -3.86 -19.35
CA ALA A 133 12.98 -2.47 -19.45
C ALA A 133 12.69 -1.85 -20.83
N ASP A 134 12.63 -2.69 -21.86
CA ASP A 134 12.33 -2.33 -23.25
C ASP A 134 10.81 -2.38 -23.57
N SER A 135 9.95 -2.65 -22.58
CA SER A 135 8.51 -2.63 -22.80
C SER A 135 7.97 -1.21 -23.04
N ASP A 136 7.02 -1.10 -23.98
CA ASP A 136 6.28 0.13 -24.24
C ASP A 136 5.58 0.67 -22.98
N PHE A 137 5.20 -0.24 -22.08
CA PHE A 137 4.58 0.09 -20.81
C PHE A 137 5.54 0.86 -19.90
N VAL A 138 6.76 0.36 -19.68
CA VAL A 138 7.79 1.03 -18.84
C VAL A 138 8.17 2.39 -19.45
N SER A 139 8.31 2.47 -20.77
CA SER A 139 8.55 3.75 -21.48
C SER A 139 7.43 4.76 -21.25
N THR A 140 6.17 4.30 -21.34
CA THR A 140 4.98 5.13 -21.09
C THR A 140 4.92 5.58 -19.63
N LEU A 141 5.16 4.68 -18.69
CA LEU A 141 5.09 4.98 -17.26
C LEU A 141 6.19 5.96 -16.85
N THR A 142 7.41 5.80 -17.37
CA THR A 142 8.52 6.74 -17.17
C THR A 142 8.16 8.16 -17.63
N LYS A 143 7.52 8.29 -18.80
CA LYS A 143 7.04 9.60 -19.29
C LYS A 143 5.96 10.20 -18.39
N LYS A 144 5.09 9.37 -17.80
CA LYS A 144 4.04 9.81 -16.86
C LYS A 144 4.58 10.21 -15.49
N LEU A 145 5.73 9.67 -15.07
CA LEU A 145 6.39 10.00 -13.81
C LEU A 145 7.12 11.35 -13.83
N ALA A 146 7.57 11.81 -14.99
CA ALA A 146 8.35 13.04 -15.09
C ALA A 146 7.58 14.30 -14.63
N PRO A 147 6.33 14.59 -15.09
CA PRO A 147 5.63 15.80 -14.67
C PRO A 147 5.35 15.88 -13.16
N PRO A 148 4.85 14.83 -12.48
CA PRO A 148 4.64 14.86 -11.03
C PRO A 148 5.90 15.19 -10.24
N LEU A 149 7.05 14.62 -10.62
CA LEU A 149 8.33 14.87 -9.95
C LEU A 149 8.80 16.33 -10.11
N VAL A 150 8.59 16.92 -11.29
CA VAL A 150 8.89 18.35 -11.52
C VAL A 150 7.95 19.25 -10.72
N THR A 151 6.66 18.92 -10.67
CA THR A 151 5.68 19.67 -9.87
C THR A 151 6.05 19.65 -8.39
N LEU A 152 6.46 18.50 -7.84
CA LEU A 152 6.91 18.40 -6.44
C LEU A 152 8.10 19.30 -6.11
N LEU A 153 9.02 19.52 -7.06
CA LEU A 153 10.14 20.45 -6.89
C LEU A 153 9.74 21.92 -6.99
N SER A 154 8.61 22.20 -7.64
CA SER A 154 8.11 23.56 -7.90
C SER A 154 7.12 24.03 -6.83
N SER A 155 6.58 23.12 -6.03
CA SER A 155 5.72 23.43 -4.89
C SER A 155 6.54 24.10 -3.79
N GLU A 156 6.03 25.22 -3.26
CA GLU A 156 6.60 25.85 -2.07
C GLU A 156 6.55 24.88 -0.86
N PRO A 157 7.57 24.90 0.02
CA PRO A 157 7.68 23.98 1.15
C PRO A 157 6.57 24.12 2.20
#